data_AF-A0A9E3J3Y8-F1
#
_entry.id   AF-A0A9E3J3Y8-F1
#
_cell.length_a   1.000
_cell.length_b   1.000
_cell.length_c   1.000
_cell.angle_alpha   90.00
_cell.angle_beta   90.00
_cell.angle_gamma   90.00
#
_symmetry.space_group_name_H-M   'P 1'
#
loop_
_entity.id
_entity.type
_entity.pdbx_description
1 polymer ?
#
loop_
_entity_poly.entity_id
_entity_poly.type
_entity_poly.pdbx_seq_one_letter_code
_entity_poly.pdbx_strand_id
1 'polypeptide(L)'
;MSPSPSLSVVADNDLKSISPKNETVAERVRRLQAEAKQLAKDHVRSLTAAMVDLEQLAAEIAEGGEAYAPGIRDVARRLVEDLDARVQTLEAIAART
;
A
#
# COMPACT_ATOMS: atom_id res chain seq x y z
N MET A 1 10.58 63.72 32.03
CA MET A 1 11.90 63.27 31.53
C MET A 1 11.96 61.77 31.76
N SER A 2 11.61 60.97 30.75
CA SER A 2 11.62 59.50 30.84
C SER A 2 12.70 58.94 29.92
N PRO A 3 13.53 57.97 30.36
CA PRO A 3 14.58 57.40 29.54
C PRO A 3 14.00 56.40 28.54
N SER A 4 14.49 56.43 27.29
CA SER A 4 14.20 55.38 26.31
C SER A 4 15.13 54.18 26.55
N PRO A 5 14.66 52.93 26.51
CA PRO A 5 15.54 51.77 26.57
C PRO A 5 16.19 51.54 25.18
N SER A 6 17.52 51.52 25.15
CA SER A 6 18.29 51.09 23.97
C SER A 6 18.19 49.57 23.83
N LEU A 7 17.51 49.10 22.79
CA LEU A 7 17.54 47.69 22.42
C LEU A 7 18.86 47.39 21.72
N SER A 8 19.74 46.66 22.41
CA SER A 8 20.94 46.07 21.81
C SER A 8 20.54 44.78 21.10
N VAL A 9 20.79 44.70 19.78
CA VAL A 9 20.60 43.47 19.02
C VAL A 9 21.75 42.54 19.38
N VAL A 10 21.45 41.48 20.14
CA VAL A 10 22.41 40.40 20.42
C VAL A 10 22.71 39.70 19.08
N ALA A 11 23.89 39.97 18.55
CA ALA A 11 24.44 39.33 17.37
C ALA A 11 25.07 37.99 17.75
N ASP A 12 24.27 37.07 18.27
CA ASP A 12 24.66 35.67 18.44
C ASP A 12 23.53 34.78 17.98
N ASN A 13 23.10 35.02 16.75
CA ASN A 13 22.35 34.03 16.00
C ASN A 13 23.35 33.29 15.13
N ASP A 14 24.22 32.52 15.79
CA ASP A 14 24.95 31.40 15.20
C ASP A 14 23.91 30.31 14.83
N LEU A 15 23.00 30.67 13.92
CA LEU A 15 22.33 29.71 13.08
C LEU A 15 23.45 29.13 12.23
N LYS A 16 24.11 28.09 12.77
CA LYS A 16 24.49 26.97 11.93
C LYS A 16 23.27 26.70 11.10
N SER A 17 23.31 27.16 9.85
CA SER A 17 22.32 26.87 8.86
C SER A 17 22.32 25.36 8.75
N ILE A 18 21.43 24.71 9.50
CA ILE A 18 20.99 23.36 9.22
C ILE A 18 20.18 23.52 7.93
N SER A 19 20.88 23.80 6.84
CA SER A 19 20.31 23.70 5.52
C SER A 19 19.91 22.24 5.44
N PRO A 20 18.61 21.92 5.28
CA PRO A 20 18.23 20.55 4.97
C PRO A 20 19.08 20.16 3.77
N LYS A 21 19.86 19.08 3.92
CA LYS A 21 20.74 18.61 2.86
C LYS A 21 19.82 18.27 1.69
N ASN A 22 19.74 19.16 0.71
CA ASN A 22 18.83 19.00 -0.41
C ASN A 22 19.15 17.67 -1.08
N GLU A 23 18.16 16.78 -1.10
CA GLU A 23 18.25 15.47 -1.74
C GLU A 23 18.76 15.66 -3.17
N THR A 24 19.85 14.97 -3.54
CA THR A 24 20.30 14.97 -4.94
C THR A 24 19.26 14.27 -5.80
N VAL A 25 19.23 14.57 -7.10
CA VAL A 25 18.31 13.91 -8.04
C VAL A 25 18.46 12.38 -7.97
N ALA A 26 19.69 11.87 -7.81
CA ALA A 26 19.96 10.44 -7.71
C ALA A 26 19.38 9.82 -6.44
N GLU A 27 19.50 10.50 -5.29
CA GLU A 27 18.88 10.05 -4.03
C GLU A 27 17.35 10.04 -4.14
N ARG A 28 16.77 11.09 -4.75
CA ARG A 28 15.33 11.20 -5.01
C ARG A 28 14.81 10.06 -5.86
N VAL A 29 15.51 9.73 -6.95
CA VAL A 29 15.14 8.63 -7.83
C VAL A 29 15.17 7.29 -7.08
N ARG A 30 16.23 7.02 -6.29
CA ARG A 30 16.32 5.77 -5.51
C ARG A 30 15.19 5.65 -4.50
N ARG A 31 14.87 6.73 -3.79
CA ARG A 31 13.77 6.75 -2.82
C ARG A 31 12.43 6.50 -3.50
N LEU A 32 12.12 7.21 -4.59
CA LEU A 32 10.88 7.01 -5.35
C LEU A 32 10.76 5.59 -5.91
N GLN A 33 11.86 4.99 -6.37
CA GLN A 33 11.87 3.59 -6.81
C GLN A 33 11.59 2.62 -5.66
N ALA A 34 12.10 2.89 -4.46
CA ALA A 34 11.81 2.09 -3.28
C ALA A 34 10.34 2.22 -2.86
N GLU A 35 9.80 3.44 -2.84
CA GLU A 35 8.39 3.71 -2.56
C GLU A 35 7.46 3.01 -3.56
N ALA A 36 7.77 3.09 -4.86
CA ALA A 36 6.99 2.41 -5.90
C ALA A 36 7.01 0.89 -5.74
N LYS A 37 8.15 0.30 -5.36
CA LYS A 37 8.25 -1.14 -5.09
C LYS A 37 7.42 -1.55 -3.87
N GLN A 38 7.43 -0.76 -2.80
CA GLN A 38 6.59 -1.04 -1.63
C GLN A 38 5.10 -0.92 -1.97
N LEU A 39 4.70 0.13 -2.67
CA LEU A 39 3.32 0.31 -3.12
C LEU A 39 2.84 -0.86 -3.99
N ALA A 40 3.70 -1.38 -4.87
CA ALA A 40 3.37 -2.55 -5.68
C ALA A 40 3.15 -3.81 -4.82
N LYS A 41 3.97 -4.02 -3.79
CA LYS A 41 3.80 -5.14 -2.85
C LYS A 41 2.50 -5.03 -2.06
N ASP A 42 2.17 -3.83 -1.59
CA ASP A 42 0.91 -3.57 -0.89
C ASP A 42 -0.29 -3.83 -1.81
N HIS A 43 -0.21 -3.43 -3.08
CA HIS A 43 -1.29 -3.66 -4.04
C HIS A 43 -1.51 -5.16 -4.33
N VAL A 44 -0.43 -5.96 -4.40
CA VAL A 44 -0.54 -7.42 -4.50
C VAL A 44 -1.20 -8.02 -3.26
N ARG A 45 -0.89 -7.53 -2.06
CA ARG A 45 -1.55 -7.96 -0.82
C ARG A 45 -3.04 -7.59 -0.81
N SER A 46 -3.40 -6.41 -1.30
CA SER A 46 -4.81 -6.04 -1.46
C SER A 46 -5.54 -6.93 -2.45
N LEU A 47 -4.88 -7.32 -3.55
CA LEU A 47 -5.42 -8.27 -4.52
C LEU A 47 -5.66 -9.64 -3.88
N THR A 48 -4.69 -10.19 -3.13
CA THR A 48 -4.87 -11.51 -2.51
C THR A 48 -5.98 -11.49 -1.45
N ALA A 49 -6.11 -10.41 -0.67
CA ALA A 49 -7.23 -10.25 0.25
C ALA A 49 -8.59 -10.21 -0.49
N ALA A 50 -8.70 -9.43 -1.56
CA ALA A 50 -9.93 -9.38 -2.37
C ALA A 50 -10.27 -10.72 -3.02
N MET A 51 -9.28 -11.55 -3.35
CA MET A 51 -9.51 -12.90 -3.87
C MET A 51 -10.10 -13.84 -2.81
N VAL A 52 -9.68 -13.73 -1.55
CA VAL A 52 -10.27 -14.48 -0.43
C VAL A 52 -11.73 -14.05 -0.20
N ASP A 53 -12.01 -12.74 -0.24
CA ASP A 53 -13.38 -12.24 -0.13
C ASP A 53 -14.26 -12.73 -1.32
N LEU A 54 -13.70 -12.78 -2.52
CA LEU A 54 -14.37 -13.30 -3.71
C LEU A 54 -14.63 -14.81 -3.59
N GLU A 55 -13.70 -15.58 -3.04
CA GLU A 55 -13.87 -17.02 -2.79
C GLU A 55 -15.04 -17.26 -1.86
N GLN A 56 -15.12 -16.51 -0.76
CA GLN A 56 -16.24 -16.60 0.20
C GLN A 56 -17.58 -16.28 -0.48
N LEU A 57 -17.66 -15.19 -1.25
CA LEU A 57 -18.87 -14.84 -1.99
C LEU A 57 -19.26 -15.89 -3.04
N ALA A 58 -18.27 -16.46 -3.73
CA ALA A 58 -18.50 -17.51 -4.71
C ALA A 58 -19.02 -18.80 -4.04
N ALA A 59 -18.51 -19.15 -2.85
CA ALA A 59 -19.01 -20.28 -2.08
C ALA A 59 -20.49 -20.09 -1.68
N GLU A 60 -20.85 -18.90 -1.19
CA GLU A 60 -22.24 -18.56 -0.85
C GLU A 60 -23.19 -18.70 -2.05
N ILE A 61 -22.76 -18.26 -3.24
CA ILE A 61 -23.53 -18.41 -4.48
C ILE A 61 -23.65 -19.88 -4.89
N ALA A 62 -22.54 -20.64 -4.82
CA ALA A 62 -22.52 -22.05 -5.20
C ALA A 62 -23.46 -22.90 -4.32
N GLU A 63 -23.57 -22.54 -3.04
CA GLU A 63 -24.40 -23.22 -2.03
C GLU A 63 -25.85 -22.71 -1.97
N GLY A 64 -26.16 -21.55 -2.55
CA GLY A 64 -27.47 -20.90 -2.48
C GLY A 64 -28.65 -21.62 -3.17
N GLY A 65 -28.48 -22.88 -3.60
CA GLY A 65 -29.58 -23.74 -4.06
C GLY A 65 -30.37 -23.18 -5.25
N GLU A 66 -31.69 -23.16 -5.13
CA GLU A 66 -32.60 -22.70 -6.20
C GLU A 66 -32.66 -21.18 -6.35
N ALA A 67 -32.09 -20.41 -5.42
CA ALA A 67 -32.02 -18.95 -5.53
C ALA A 67 -31.12 -18.51 -6.70
N TYR A 68 -30.21 -19.38 -7.15
CA TYR A 68 -29.29 -19.13 -8.24
C TYR A 68 -29.42 -20.18 -9.35
N ALA A 69 -29.41 -19.71 -10.61
CA ALA A 69 -29.48 -20.58 -11.77
C ALA A 69 -28.32 -21.61 -11.76
N PRO A 70 -28.53 -22.85 -12.24
CA PRO A 70 -27.50 -23.90 -12.20
C PRO A 70 -26.16 -23.50 -12.83
N GLY A 71 -26.18 -22.76 -13.95
CA GLY A 71 -24.96 -22.29 -14.61
C GLY A 71 -24.18 -21.26 -13.80
N ILE A 72 -24.85 -20.40 -13.02
CA ILE A 72 -24.20 -19.43 -12.13
C ILE A 72 -23.51 -20.17 -10.99
N ARG A 73 -24.19 -21.16 -10.39
CA ARG A 73 -23.61 -21.99 -9.32
C ARG A 73 -22.42 -22.80 -9.79
N ASP A 74 -22.44 -23.30 -11.02
CA ASP A 74 -21.32 -24.05 -11.60
C ASP A 74 -20.09 -23.15 -11.78
N VAL A 75 -20.27 -21.94 -12.32
CA VAL A 75 -19.17 -20.96 -12.44
C VAL A 75 -18.62 -20.57 -11.07
N ALA A 76 -19.49 -20.33 -10.09
CA ALA A 76 -19.08 -19.98 -8.74
C ALA A 76 -18.29 -21.10 -8.05
N ARG A 77 -18.70 -22.37 -8.21
CA ARG A 77 -17.96 -23.53 -7.69
C ARG A 77 -16.56 -23.63 -8.27
N ARG A 78 -16.41 -23.45 -9.59
CA ARG A 78 -15.10 -23.45 -10.24
C ARG A 78 -14.21 -22.31 -9.76
N LEU A 79 -14.79 -21.13 -9.51
CA LEU A 79 -14.06 -20.02 -8.92
C LEU A 79 -13.50 -20.37 -7.53
N VAL A 80 -14.29 -21.02 -6.67
CA VAL A 80 -13.82 -21.50 -5.36
C VAL A 80 -12.65 -22.48 -5.51
N GLU A 81 -12.79 -23.47 -6.41
CA GLU A 81 -11.74 -24.47 -6.66
C GLU A 81 -10.42 -23.84 -7.15
N ASP A 82 -10.49 -22.75 -7.91
CA ASP A 82 -9.32 -22.09 -8.50
C ASP A 82 -8.67 -21.04 -7.58
N LEU A 83 -9.45 -20.32 -6.75
CA LEU A 83 -8.98 -19.11 -6.07
C LEU A 83 -7.90 -19.40 -5.02
N ASP A 84 -8.05 -20.44 -4.19
CA ASP A 84 -7.06 -20.80 -3.17
C ASP A 84 -5.66 -21.04 -3.79
N ALA A 85 -5.59 -21.88 -4.82
CA ALA A 85 -4.33 -22.16 -5.51
C ALA A 85 -3.71 -20.91 -6.16
N ARG A 86 -4.55 -19.98 -6.65
CA ARG A 86 -4.09 -18.72 -7.23
C ARG A 86 -3.54 -17.77 -6.17
N VAL A 87 -4.18 -17.67 -5.00
CA VAL A 87 -3.69 -16.87 -3.86
C VAL A 87 -2.33 -17.39 -3.42
N GLN A 88 -2.19 -18.70 -3.17
CA GLN A 88 -0.92 -19.31 -2.76
C GLN A 88 0.19 -19.08 -3.79
N THR A 89 -0.14 -19.14 -5.08
CA THR A 89 0.82 -18.86 -6.15
C THR A 89 1.31 -17.41 -6.11
N LEU A 90 0.40 -16.44 -5.95
CA LEU A 90 0.74 -15.03 -5.87
C LEU A 90 1.60 -14.72 -4.64
N GLU A 91 1.24 -15.26 -3.48
CA GLU A 91 2.01 -15.08 -2.24
C GLU A 91 3.42 -15.67 -2.36
N ALA A 92 3.55 -16.85 -2.94
CA ALA A 92 4.85 -17.48 -3.16
C ALA A 92 5.72 -16.69 -4.14
N ILE A 93 5.14 -16.06 -5.18
CA ILE A 93 5.87 -15.17 -6.09
C ILE A 93 6.29 -13.89 -5.35
N ALA A 94 5.36 -13.26 -4.63
CA ALA A 94 5.61 -12.02 -3.90
C ALA A 94 6.69 -12.18 -2.82
N ALA A 95 6.77 -13.33 -2.15
CA ALA A 95 7.81 -13.62 -1.15
C ALA A 95 9.23 -13.70 -1.73
N ARG A 96 9.36 -13.86 -3.07
CA ARG A 96 10.65 -14.00 -3.77
C ARG A 96 11.16 -12.69 -4.39
N THR A 97 10.36 -11.62 -4.37
CA THR A 97 10.64 -10.32 -5.01
C THR A 97 10.58 -9.17 -4.00
#